data_AF-A0A955MJF4-F1
#
_entry.id   AF-A0A955MJF4-F1
#
_cell.length_a   1.000
_cell.length_b   1.000
_cell.length_c   1.000
_cell.angle_alpha   90.00
_cell.angle_beta   90.00
_cell.angle_gamma   90.00
#
_symmetry.space_group_name_H-M   'P 1'
#
loop_
_entity.id
_entity.type
_entity.pdbx_description
1 polymer ?
#
loop_
_entity_poly.entity_id
_entity_poly.type
_entity_poly.pdbx_seq_one_letter_code
_entity_poly.pdbx_strand_id
1 'polypeptide(L)'
;TGEKEELQCGILFRSIGYRGIPIEGLPFQEQAGIIPNHEGRVADSEHIYPGLYTAGWIKRGPSGIIGTNKPDAEETVRHLLEDIQNLNPCKNPSDEAVVELLQKNNVRYITFSDWKKIDAAEIERGQKIGKPREKLTSVEEMLDLLG
;
A
#
# COMPACT_ATOMS: atom_id res chain seq x y z
N THR A 1 -25.39 -5.47 30.23
CA THR A 1 -26.78 -5.11 30.55
C THR A 1 -27.78 -6.03 29.85
N GLY A 2 -27.52 -6.51 28.63
CA GLY A 2 -28.40 -7.49 27.95
C GLY A 2 -29.67 -6.88 27.33
N GLU A 3 -29.90 -5.60 27.62
CA GLU A 3 -30.93 -4.76 27.00
C GLU A 3 -30.67 -4.59 25.51
N LYS A 4 -31.76 -4.52 24.73
CA LYS A 4 -31.74 -4.34 23.28
C LYS A 4 -32.55 -3.10 22.91
N GLU A 5 -32.12 -2.40 21.88
CA GLU A 5 -32.80 -1.25 21.31
C GLU A 5 -32.95 -1.46 19.79
N GLU A 6 -34.11 -1.09 19.25
CA GLU A 6 -34.38 -1.13 17.82
C GLU A 6 -34.49 0.28 17.28
N LEU A 7 -33.68 0.59 16.26
CA LEU A 7 -33.67 1.88 15.58
C LEU A 7 -34.02 1.66 14.11
N GLN A 8 -35.11 2.28 13.65
CA GLN A 8 -35.46 2.25 12.24
C GLN A 8 -34.41 3.05 11.44
N CYS A 9 -33.73 2.39 10.51
CA CYS A 9 -32.77 3.02 9.61
C CYS A 9 -32.94 2.49 8.18
N GLY A 10 -32.78 3.37 7.19
CA GLY A 10 -32.81 3.01 5.78
C GLY A 10 -31.46 2.56 5.22
N ILE A 11 -30.36 3.00 5.86
CA ILE A 11 -28.99 2.69 5.47
C ILE A 11 -28.12 2.66 6.74
N LEU A 12 -27.17 1.71 6.79
CA LEU A 12 -26.18 1.59 7.86
C LEU A 12 -24.76 1.59 7.26
N PHE A 13 -23.88 2.43 7.79
CA PHE A 13 -22.46 2.45 7.44
C PHE A 13 -21.61 2.04 8.64
N ARG A 14 -20.66 1.14 8.42
CA ARG A 14 -19.72 0.69 9.46
C ARG A 14 -18.37 1.36 9.27
N SER A 15 -18.07 2.36 10.10
CA SER A 15 -16.79 3.09 10.11
C SER A 15 -15.98 2.77 11.37
N ILE A 16 -15.69 1.48 11.59
CA ILE A 16 -15.01 0.98 12.80
C ILE A 16 -13.51 0.68 12.58
N GLY A 17 -12.91 1.33 11.59
CA GLY A 17 -11.51 1.15 11.20
C GLY A 17 -11.33 0.24 9.98
N TYR A 18 -10.10 0.24 9.48
CA TYR A 18 -9.65 -0.62 8.39
C TYR A 18 -8.89 -1.83 8.96
N ARG A 19 -8.47 -2.75 8.08
CA ARG A 19 -7.62 -3.89 8.45
C ARG A 19 -6.71 -4.23 7.28
N GLY A 20 -5.46 -4.58 7.55
CA GLY A 20 -4.56 -5.10 6.53
C GLY A 20 -5.05 -6.42 5.94
N ILE A 21 -4.55 -6.75 4.75
CA ILE A 21 -4.83 -8.00 4.05
C ILE A 21 -3.49 -8.75 3.93
N PRO A 22 -3.43 -10.06 4.23
CA PRO A 22 -2.20 -10.82 4.09
C PRO A 22 -1.72 -10.86 2.64
N ILE A 23 -0.41 -10.85 2.46
CA ILE A 23 0.26 -11.06 1.17
C ILE A 23 0.94 -12.42 1.22
N GLU A 24 0.74 -13.23 0.18
CA GLU A 24 1.36 -14.55 0.09
C GLU A 24 2.89 -14.45 0.23
N GLY A 25 3.45 -15.32 1.07
CA GLY A 25 4.89 -15.34 1.35
C GLY A 25 5.36 -14.37 2.44
N LEU A 26 4.47 -13.56 3.03
CA LEU A 26 4.79 -12.69 4.18
C LEU A 26 4.11 -13.18 5.46
N PRO A 27 4.74 -13.02 6.63
CA PRO A 27 4.08 -13.27 7.91
C PRO A 27 2.96 -12.24 8.12
N PHE A 28 1.90 -12.63 8.82
CA PHE A 28 0.77 -11.76 9.09
C PHE A 28 0.16 -12.03 10.46
N GLN A 29 0.02 -10.98 11.27
CA GLN A 29 -0.60 -11.07 12.58
C GLN A 29 -2.11 -10.80 12.46
N GLU A 30 -2.88 -11.87 12.29
CA GLU A 30 -4.32 -11.78 12.01
C GLU A 30 -5.08 -10.85 12.96
N GLN A 31 -4.93 -11.03 14.28
CA GLN A 31 -5.69 -10.24 15.26
C GLN A 31 -5.46 -8.73 15.12
N ALA A 32 -4.24 -8.32 14.81
CA ALA A 32 -3.87 -6.91 14.66
C ALA A 32 -4.04 -6.39 13.22
N GLY A 33 -4.08 -7.28 12.22
CA GLY A 33 -4.19 -6.92 10.81
C GLY A 33 -2.95 -6.22 10.26
N ILE A 34 -1.76 -6.62 10.74
CA ILE A 34 -0.46 -6.02 10.41
C ILE A 34 0.56 -7.10 10.00
N ILE A 35 1.64 -6.67 9.35
CA ILE A 35 2.84 -7.50 9.21
C ILE A 35 3.64 -7.39 10.53
N PRO A 36 3.91 -8.51 11.23
CA PRO A 36 4.63 -8.48 12.49
C PRO A 36 6.06 -7.96 12.25
N ASN A 37 6.52 -7.08 13.13
CA ASN A 37 7.78 -6.38 12.96
C ASN A 37 8.37 -5.89 14.29
N HIS A 38 9.66 -5.62 14.29
CA HIS A 38 10.38 -4.90 15.34
C HIS A 38 10.97 -3.61 14.76
N GLU A 39 10.39 -2.47 15.14
CA GLU A 39 10.80 -1.13 14.66
C GLU A 39 10.85 -1.04 13.10
N GLY A 40 9.99 -1.78 12.42
CA GLY A 40 9.92 -1.83 10.96
C GLY A 40 10.70 -2.96 10.30
N ARG A 41 11.58 -3.69 10.99
CA ARG A 41 12.16 -4.96 10.49
C ARG A 41 11.11 -6.06 10.59
N VAL A 42 10.78 -6.73 9.50
CA VAL A 42 9.78 -7.81 9.52
C VAL A 42 10.32 -8.98 10.35
N ALA A 43 9.59 -9.33 11.40
CA ALA A 43 9.96 -10.36 12.36
C ALA A 43 8.72 -10.84 13.11
N ASP A 44 8.61 -12.15 13.32
CA ASP A 44 7.65 -12.76 14.22
C ASP A 44 8.37 -13.34 15.46
N SER A 45 7.68 -14.11 16.29
CA SER A 45 8.25 -14.69 17.51
C SER A 45 9.35 -15.71 17.28
N GLU A 46 9.46 -16.27 16.07
CA GLU A 46 10.33 -17.39 15.75
C GLU A 46 11.39 -17.03 14.69
N HIS A 47 11.10 -16.04 13.84
CA HIS A 47 11.91 -15.72 12.68
C HIS A 47 12.06 -14.21 12.45
N ILE A 48 13.29 -13.81 12.13
CA ILE A 48 13.60 -12.50 11.53
C ILE A 48 13.67 -12.73 10.03
N TYR A 49 13.06 -11.85 9.23
CA TYR A 49 13.05 -11.93 7.78
C TYR A 49 14.01 -10.87 7.21
N PRO A 50 15.30 -11.19 6.97
CA PRO A 50 16.29 -10.19 6.59
C PRO A 50 15.98 -9.60 5.21
N GLY A 51 16.11 -8.28 5.09
CA GLY A 51 15.80 -7.56 3.85
C GLY A 51 14.32 -7.22 3.67
N LEU A 52 13.43 -7.66 4.59
CA LEU A 52 12.02 -7.28 4.59
C LEU A 52 11.74 -6.23 5.66
N TYR A 53 11.09 -5.15 5.24
CA TYR A 53 10.75 -4.01 6.08
C TYR A 53 9.30 -3.58 5.87
N THR A 54 8.73 -2.92 6.87
CA THR A 54 7.37 -2.38 6.84
C THR A 54 7.34 -0.96 7.39
N ALA A 55 6.39 -0.15 6.92
CA ALA A 55 6.14 1.20 7.41
C ALA A 55 4.64 1.54 7.24
N GLY A 56 4.17 2.56 7.95
CA GLY A 56 2.80 3.05 7.86
C GLY A 56 1.78 2.10 8.51
N TRP A 57 0.58 2.05 7.94
CA TRP A 57 -0.54 1.31 8.55
C TRP A 57 -0.33 -0.20 8.60
N ILE A 58 0.39 -0.80 7.64
CA ILE A 58 0.67 -2.23 7.67
C ILE A 58 1.73 -2.61 8.74
N LYS A 59 2.46 -1.61 9.27
CA LYS A 59 3.39 -1.74 10.42
C LYS A 59 2.68 -1.54 11.76
N ARG A 60 1.86 -0.48 11.88
CA ARG A 60 1.34 0.02 13.17
C ARG A 60 -0.18 -0.13 13.35
N GLY A 61 -0.88 -0.62 12.34
CA GLY A 61 -2.34 -0.61 12.27
C GLY A 61 -2.90 0.71 11.71
N PRO A 62 -4.20 0.74 11.35
CA PRO A 62 -4.81 1.83 10.60
C PRO A 62 -5.23 2.99 11.51
N SER A 63 -4.24 3.63 12.12
CA SER A 63 -4.41 4.79 12.98
C SER A 63 -3.38 5.88 12.66
N GLY A 64 -3.70 7.11 13.07
CA GLY A 64 -2.89 8.29 12.79
C GLY A 64 -3.26 9.00 11.48
N ILE A 65 -2.78 10.23 11.34
CA ILE A 65 -2.96 11.06 10.15
C ILE A 65 -1.82 10.81 9.15
N ILE A 66 -1.91 11.41 7.96
CA ILE A 66 -0.84 11.34 6.94
C ILE A 66 0.52 11.71 7.54
N GLY A 67 0.56 12.78 8.36
CA GLY A 67 1.79 13.25 9.01
C GLY A 67 2.40 12.25 10.01
N THR A 68 1.62 11.33 10.56
CA THR A 68 2.10 10.29 11.49
C THR A 68 2.98 9.25 10.77
N ASN A 69 2.81 9.08 9.45
CA ASN A 69 3.56 8.08 8.69
C ASN A 69 5.00 8.53 8.36
N LYS A 70 5.30 9.82 8.39
CA LYS A 70 6.64 10.33 8.08
C LYS A 70 7.69 9.87 9.11
N PRO A 71 7.57 10.19 10.42
CA PRO A 71 8.56 9.75 11.41
C PRO A 71 8.62 8.22 11.54
N ASP A 72 7.49 7.54 11.33
CA ASP A 72 7.42 6.08 11.30
C ASP A 72 8.24 5.46 10.15
N ALA A 73 8.14 6.02 8.95
CA ALA A 73 8.95 5.59 7.81
C ALA A 73 10.44 5.92 8.01
N GLU A 74 10.76 7.06 8.63
CA GLU A 74 12.14 7.44 8.97
C GLU A 74 12.79 6.42 9.92
N GLU A 75 12.05 5.91 10.91
CA GLU A 75 12.53 4.82 11.79
C GLU A 75 12.86 3.55 11.01
N THR A 76 11.94 3.11 10.15
CA THR A 76 12.15 1.92 9.31
C THR A 76 13.37 2.10 8.39
N VAL A 77 13.51 3.27 7.75
CA VAL A 77 14.63 3.54 6.84
C VAL A 77 15.96 3.60 7.59
N ARG A 78 16.00 4.19 8.79
CA ARG A 78 17.20 4.17 9.64
C ARG A 78 17.69 2.74 9.87
N HIS A 79 16.79 1.84 10.23
CA HIS A 79 17.11 0.44 10.45
C HIS A 79 17.53 -0.29 9.17
N LEU A 80 16.89 0.00 8.03
CA LEU A 80 17.34 -0.51 6.73
C LEU A 80 18.79 -0.09 6.44
N LEU A 81 19.13 1.17 6.68
CA LEU A 81 20.49 1.69 6.44
C LEU A 81 21.53 1.09 7.41
N GLU A 82 21.15 0.78 8.65
CA GLU A 82 21.99 0.03 9.59
C GLU A 82 22.27 -1.39 9.09
N ASP A 83 21.25 -2.05 8.54
CA ASP A 83 21.33 -3.44 8.14
C ASP A 83 21.99 -3.64 6.77
N ILE A 84 21.98 -2.63 5.90
CA ILE A 84 22.32 -2.76 4.47
C ILE A 84 23.67 -3.43 4.21
N GLN A 85 24.64 -3.22 5.10
CA GLN A 85 25.98 -3.80 5.00
C GLN A 85 26.00 -5.32 5.27
N ASN A 86 25.00 -5.82 5.97
CA ASN A 86 24.84 -7.23 6.35
C ASN A 86 23.82 -7.96 5.47
N LEU A 87 23.12 -7.25 4.57
CA LEU A 87 22.17 -7.86 3.66
C LEU A 87 22.88 -8.56 2.51
N ASN A 88 22.37 -9.73 2.13
CA ASN A 88 22.83 -10.40 0.93
C ASN A 88 22.36 -9.61 -0.31
N PRO A 89 23.26 -9.25 -1.23
CA PRO A 89 22.86 -8.59 -2.46
C PRO A 89 21.99 -9.52 -3.30
N CYS A 90 21.05 -8.93 -4.04
CA CYS A 90 20.26 -9.69 -5.00
C CYS A 90 21.14 -10.21 -6.15
N LYS A 91 20.73 -11.34 -6.74
CA LYS A 91 21.49 -11.98 -7.84
C LYS A 91 21.61 -11.09 -9.08
N ASN A 92 20.60 -10.26 -9.33
CA ASN A 92 20.61 -9.26 -10.39
C ASN A 92 20.22 -7.90 -9.78
N PRO A 93 21.18 -6.98 -9.57
CA PRO A 93 20.93 -5.68 -8.95
C PRO A 93 20.55 -4.57 -9.94
N SER A 94 20.42 -4.86 -11.24
CA SER A 94 20.03 -3.85 -12.22
C SER A 94 18.58 -3.39 -11.99
N ASP A 95 18.35 -2.10 -12.18
CA ASP A 95 17.02 -1.47 -12.04
C ASP A 95 16.02 -2.06 -13.05
N GLU A 96 16.51 -2.54 -14.19
CA GLU A 96 15.73 -3.17 -15.25
C GLU A 96 15.27 -4.59 -14.89
N ALA A 97 15.90 -5.26 -13.93
CA ALA A 97 15.62 -6.66 -13.61
C ALA A 97 14.14 -6.92 -13.25
N VAL A 98 13.51 -5.99 -12.54
CA VAL A 98 12.08 -6.06 -12.21
C VAL A 98 11.21 -5.82 -13.44
N VAL A 99 11.57 -4.87 -14.28
CA VAL A 99 10.84 -4.55 -15.51
C VAL A 99 10.87 -5.74 -16.48
N GLU A 100 12.03 -6.35 -16.67
CA GLU A 100 12.19 -7.57 -17.48
C GLU A 100 11.36 -8.73 -16.92
N LEU A 101 11.32 -8.90 -15.60
CA LEU A 101 10.50 -9.92 -14.95
C LEU A 101 9.01 -9.67 -15.20
N LEU A 102 8.54 -8.42 -15.09
CA LEU A 102 7.14 -8.07 -15.36
C LEU A 102 6.78 -8.33 -16.83
N GLN A 103 7.65 -7.95 -17.78
CA GLN A 103 7.47 -8.20 -19.21
C GLN A 103 7.44 -9.69 -19.52
N LYS A 104 8.37 -10.48 -18.98
CA LYS A 104 8.42 -11.93 -19.14
C LYS A 104 7.15 -12.62 -18.65
N ASN A 105 6.54 -12.08 -17.58
CA ASN A 105 5.28 -12.59 -17.03
C ASN A 105 4.03 -11.95 -17.67
N ASN A 106 4.18 -11.17 -18.75
CA ASN A 106 3.08 -10.44 -19.41
C ASN A 106 2.24 -9.59 -18.43
N VAL A 107 2.88 -8.98 -17.43
CA VAL A 107 2.22 -8.11 -16.46
C VAL A 107 2.14 -6.70 -17.04
N ARG A 108 0.92 -6.19 -17.24
CA ARG A 108 0.69 -4.78 -17.57
C ARG A 108 0.94 -3.91 -16.33
N TYR A 109 2.03 -3.15 -16.33
CA TYR A 109 2.36 -2.20 -15.27
C TYR A 109 2.14 -0.76 -15.73
N ILE A 110 1.94 0.15 -14.77
CA ILE A 110 1.69 1.57 -15.03
C ILE A 110 2.91 2.36 -14.58
N THR A 111 3.54 3.08 -15.51
CA THR A 111 4.64 3.98 -15.17
C THR A 111 4.12 5.30 -14.60
N PHE A 112 4.99 6.09 -13.96
CA PHE A 112 4.63 7.44 -13.55
C PHE A 112 4.24 8.34 -14.74
N SER A 113 4.84 8.12 -15.91
CA SER A 113 4.48 8.84 -17.14
C SER A 113 3.09 8.46 -17.63
N ASP A 114 2.67 7.21 -17.47
CA ASP A 114 1.31 6.77 -17.80
C ASP A 114 0.29 7.33 -16.81
N TRP A 115 0.60 7.28 -15.51
CA TRP A 115 -0.22 7.92 -14.49
C TRP A 115 -0.46 9.42 -14.78
N LYS A 116 0.56 10.17 -15.23
CA LYS A 116 0.39 11.58 -15.61
C LYS A 116 -0.60 11.79 -16.77
N LYS A 117 -0.75 10.82 -17.68
CA LYS A 117 -1.79 10.89 -18.73
C LYS A 117 -3.18 10.73 -18.15
N ILE A 118 -3.35 9.77 -17.21
CA ILE A 118 -4.61 9.61 -16.46
C ILE A 118 -4.94 10.89 -15.70
N ASP A 119 -3.98 11.43 -14.95
CA ASP A 119 -4.17 12.66 -14.17
C ASP A 119 -4.60 13.85 -15.05
N ALA A 120 -3.93 14.05 -16.20
CA ALA A 120 -4.29 15.10 -17.14
C ALA A 120 -5.72 14.92 -17.71
N ALA A 121 -6.10 13.70 -18.07
CA ALA A 121 -7.43 13.40 -18.58
C ALA A 121 -8.52 13.64 -17.52
N GLU A 122 -8.29 13.23 -16.26
CA GLU A 122 -9.22 13.49 -15.17
C GLU A 122 -9.40 15.00 -14.92
N ILE A 123 -8.31 15.77 -14.94
CA ILE A 123 -8.34 17.22 -14.77
C ILE A 123 -9.13 17.87 -15.91
N GLU A 124 -8.85 17.51 -17.17
CA GLU A 124 -9.54 18.07 -18.34
C GLU A 124 -11.06 17.80 -18.30
N ARG A 125 -11.45 16.57 -17.92
CA ARG A 125 -12.87 16.22 -17.74
C ARG A 125 -13.52 17.05 -16.64
N GLY A 126 -12.82 17.24 -15.52
CA GLY A 126 -13.31 18.05 -14.40
C GLY A 126 -13.52 19.52 -14.79
N GLN A 127 -12.59 20.11 -15.53
CA GLN A 127 -12.66 21.51 -15.97
C GLN A 127 -13.93 21.81 -16.77
N LYS A 128 -14.38 20.88 -17.63
CA LYS A 128 -15.61 21.02 -18.45
C LYS A 128 -16.88 21.19 -17.62
N ILE A 129 -16.85 20.76 -16.36
CA ILE A 129 -17.98 20.80 -15.43
C ILE A 129 -17.67 21.58 -14.13
N GLY A 130 -16.60 22.38 -14.13
CA GLY A 130 -16.23 23.23 -13.00
C GLY A 130 -15.69 22.48 -11.76
N LYS A 131 -15.17 21.26 -11.93
CA LYS A 131 -14.53 20.45 -10.87
C LYS A 131 -13.00 20.47 -10.99
N PRO A 132 -12.26 20.25 -9.89
CA PRO A 132 -10.79 20.09 -9.97
C PRO A 132 -10.35 18.91 -10.83
N ARG A 133 -11.15 17.84 -10.82
CA ARG A 133 -11.01 16.65 -11.68
C ARG A 133 -12.32 15.85 -11.71
N GLU A 134 -12.50 15.04 -12.75
CA GLU A 134 -13.49 13.98 -12.83
C GLU A 134 -12.76 12.64 -12.97
N LYS A 135 -12.86 11.79 -11.96
CA LYS A 135 -12.05 10.56 -11.90
C LYS A 135 -12.53 9.51 -12.89
N LEU A 136 -11.59 8.75 -13.44
CA LEU A 136 -11.90 7.47 -14.07
C LEU A 136 -12.23 6.48 -12.95
N THR A 137 -13.43 5.89 -12.99
CA THR A 137 -13.93 5.08 -11.85
C THR A 137 -13.80 3.58 -12.07
N SER A 138 -13.37 3.15 -13.26
CA SER A 138 -13.05 1.76 -13.57
C SER A 138 -11.59 1.59 -13.97
N VAL A 139 -11.03 0.42 -13.63
CA VAL A 139 -9.67 0.04 -14.04
C VAL A 139 -9.60 -0.09 -15.57
N GLU A 140 -10.62 -0.67 -16.19
CA GLU A 140 -10.73 -0.79 -17.65
C GLU A 140 -10.59 0.57 -18.35
N GLU A 141 -11.34 1.58 -17.91
CA GLU A 141 -11.26 2.93 -18.51
C GLU A 141 -9.88 3.58 -18.31
N MET A 142 -9.27 3.37 -17.14
CA MET A 142 -7.89 3.84 -16.88
C MET A 142 -6.89 3.19 -17.83
N LEU A 143 -7.05 1.90 -18.13
CA LEU A 143 -6.17 1.15 -19.02
C LEU A 143 -6.42 1.49 -20.48
N ASP A 144 -7.68 1.57 -20.94
CA ASP A 144 -8.04 1.92 -22.31
C ASP A 144 -7.50 3.29 -22.73
N LEU A 145 -7.48 4.25 -21.80
CA LEU A 145 -6.88 5.58 -22.04
C LEU A 145 -5.40 5.50 -22.42
N LEU A 146 -4.69 4.47 -21.94
CA LEU A 146 -3.26 4.30 -22.13
C LEU A 146 -2.90 3.46 -23.36
N GLY A 147 -3.88 2.81 -23.99
CA GLY A 147 -3.68 1.75 -24.99
C GLY A 147 -3.41 0.41 -24.30
#